data_AF-A0A9D4FL71-F1
#
_entry.id   AF-A0A9D4FL71-F1
#
_cell.length_a   1.000
_cell.length_b   1.000
_cell.length_c   1.000
_cell.angle_alpha   90.00
_cell.angle_beta   90.00
_cell.angle_gamma   90.00
#
_symmetry.space_group_name_H-M   'P 1'
#
loop_
_entity.id
_entity.type
_entity.pdbx_description
1 polymer ?
#
loop_
_entity_poly.entity_id
_entity_poly.type
_entity_poly.pdbx_seq_one_letter_code
_entity_poly.pdbx_strand_id
1 'polypeptide(L)'
;MLLLLLLLLLLLLLLLLLLLLLLPLPLLLILVLLLLVLLPPPPPPLLLLLLLLLPLLLLLLPLLLLLLLLLPLLLLLLLLLLLLLLLLLLLLLLLLLLLLLLLLLLLLLLLLLLLLLLLLLQLLLLLLLLLLLLLHHHHHHSQ
;
A
#
# COMPACT_ATOMS: atom_id res chain seq x y z
N MET A 1 4.36 -6.44 6.21
CA MET A 1 5.67 -7.12 6.41
C MET A 1 5.94 -8.16 5.33
N LEU A 2 5.13 -9.22 5.20
CA LEU A 2 5.36 -10.29 4.22
C LEU A 2 5.41 -9.80 2.76
N LEU A 3 4.47 -8.93 2.35
CA LEU A 3 4.45 -8.36 1.00
C LEU A 3 5.73 -7.56 0.67
N LEU A 4 6.20 -6.74 1.63
CA LEU A 4 7.43 -5.95 1.48
C LEU A 4 8.65 -6.86 1.31
N LEU A 5 8.76 -7.89 2.16
CA LEU A 5 9.85 -8.86 2.11
C LEU A 5 9.87 -9.61 0.77
N LEU A 6 8.69 -10.07 0.31
CA LEU A 6 8.54 -10.74 -0.97
C LEU A 6 9.01 -9.85 -2.13
N LEU A 7 8.62 -8.57 -2.12
CA LEU A 7 9.00 -7.62 -3.17
C LEU A 7 10.51 -7.34 -3.15
N LEU A 8 11.12 -7.22 -1.97
CA LEU A 8 12.57 -7.05 -1.81
C LEU A 8 13.33 -8.28 -2.32
N LEU A 9 12.87 -9.49 -1.95
CA LEU A 9 13.46 -10.74 -2.42
C LEU A 9 13.38 -10.84 -3.93
N LEU A 10 12.22 -10.52 -4.51
CA LEU A 10 12.02 -10.50 -5.95
C LEU A 10 12.98 -9.52 -6.63
N LEU A 11 13.14 -8.31 -6.10
CA LEU A 11 14.09 -7.31 -6.59
C LEU A 11 15.52 -7.85 -6.60
N LEU A 12 15.96 -8.44 -5.50
CA LEU A 12 17.31 -8.99 -5.36
C LEU A 12 17.53 -10.15 -6.33
N LEU A 13 16.57 -11.06 -6.45
CA LEU A 13 16.62 -12.19 -7.40
C LEU A 13 16.75 -11.69 -8.83
N LEU A 14 15.93 -10.72 -9.22
CA LEU A 14 15.89 -10.19 -10.58
C LEU A 14 17.13 -9.34 -10.90
N LEU A 15 17.67 -8.60 -9.94
CA LEU A 15 18.96 -7.92 -10.08
C LEU A 15 20.11 -8.92 -10.24
N LEU A 16 20.13 -9.99 -9.44
CA LEU A 16 21.11 -11.07 -9.54
C LEU A 16 21.04 -11.75 -10.92
N LEU A 17 19.82 -12.08 -11.38
CA LEU A 17 19.60 -12.67 -12.69
C LEU A 17 20.12 -11.75 -13.80
N LEU A 18 19.83 -10.45 -13.72
CA LEU A 18 20.27 -9.50 -14.72
C LEU A 18 21.78 -9.29 -14.71
N LEU A 19 22.42 -9.28 -13.53
CA LEU A 19 23.87 -9.27 -13.38
C LEU A 19 24.50 -10.52 -14.01
N LEU A 20 23.94 -11.70 -13.76
CA LEU A 20 24.37 -12.97 -14.33
C LEU A 20 24.26 -12.95 -15.87
N LEU A 21 23.21 -12.34 -16.41
CA LEU A 21 23.02 -12.14 -17.85
C LEU A 21 23.99 -11.11 -18.45
N LEU A 22 24.37 -10.09 -17.68
CA LEU A 22 25.29 -9.04 -18.11
C LEU A 22 26.74 -9.55 -18.19
N LEU A 23 27.20 -10.34 -17.22
CA LEU A 23 28.58 -10.83 -17.10
C LEU A 23 29.17 -11.53 -18.35
N PRO A 24 28.46 -12.44 -19.06
CA PRO A 24 29.03 -13.13 -20.22
C PRO A 24 29.28 -12.18 -21.39
N LEU A 25 28.55 -11.09 -21.51
CA LEU A 25 28.65 -10.17 -22.66
C LEU A 25 30.01 -9.45 -22.77
N PRO A 26 30.55 -8.78 -21.73
CA PRO A 26 31.88 -8.19 -21.78
C PRO A 26 32.97 -9.25 -21.90
N LEU A 27 32.81 -10.42 -21.26
CA LEU A 27 33.75 -11.53 -21.42
C LEU A 27 33.82 -12.02 -22.86
N LEU A 28 32.66 -12.16 -23.52
CA LEU A 28 32.56 -12.54 -24.91
C LEU A 28 33.11 -11.45 -25.85
N LEU A 29 32.86 -10.18 -25.55
CA LEU A 29 33.46 -9.05 -26.26
C LEU A 29 35.00 -9.09 -26.17
N ILE A 30 35.55 -9.25 -24.97
CA ILE A 30 37.00 -9.38 -24.74
C ILE A 30 37.55 -10.59 -25.50
N LEU A 31 36.89 -11.73 -25.41
CA LEU A 31 37.28 -12.95 -26.11
C LEU A 31 37.34 -12.73 -27.63
N VAL A 32 36.30 -12.13 -28.21
CA VAL A 32 36.25 -11.79 -29.64
C VAL A 32 37.39 -10.85 -30.02
N LEU A 33 37.66 -9.81 -29.23
CA LEU A 33 38.76 -8.88 -29.47
C LEU A 33 40.13 -9.57 -29.38
N LEU A 34 40.34 -10.44 -28.38
CA LEU A 34 41.59 -11.20 -28.22
C LEU A 34 41.82 -12.15 -29.41
N LEU A 35 40.78 -12.83 -29.87
CA LEU A 35 40.85 -13.71 -31.04
C LEU A 35 41.23 -12.94 -32.30
N LEU A 36 40.74 -11.71 -32.47
CA LEU A 36 41.10 -10.85 -33.60
C LEU A 36 42.55 -10.36 -33.57
N VAL A 37 43.14 -10.19 -32.37
CA VAL A 37 44.51 -9.65 -32.20
C VAL A 37 45.58 -10.74 -32.20
N LEU A 38 45.33 -11.87 -31.54
CA LEU A 38 46.36 -12.86 -31.22
C LEU A 38 46.48 -14.01 -32.24
N LEU A 39 45.46 -14.25 -33.05
CA LEU A 39 45.43 -15.36 -34.01
C LEU A 39 45.81 -14.90 -35.43
N PRO A 40 46.33 -15.81 -36.27
CA PRO A 40 46.45 -15.54 -37.70
C PRO A 40 45.08 -15.13 -38.28
N PRO A 41 45.06 -14.37 -39.40
CA PRO A 41 43.82 -13.82 -39.94
C PRO A 41 42.80 -14.95 -40.15
N PRO A 42 41.58 -14.82 -39.57
CA PRO A 42 40.59 -15.86 -39.69
C PRO A 42 40.15 -16.00 -41.15
N PRO A 43 39.70 -17.20 -41.57
CA PRO A 43 39.15 -17.38 -42.91
C PRO A 43 37.99 -16.40 -43.16
N PRO A 44 37.81 -15.94 -44.41
CA PRO A 44 36.82 -14.91 -44.76
C PRO A 44 35.40 -15.08 -44.17
N PRO A 45 34.79 -16.29 -44.13
CA PRO A 45 33.46 -16.44 -43.55
C PRO A 45 33.41 -16.15 -42.04
N LEU A 46 34.46 -16.49 -41.30
CA LEU A 46 34.54 -16.21 -39.87
C LEU A 46 34.71 -14.71 -39.61
N LEU A 47 35.49 -14.02 -40.45
CA LEU A 47 35.67 -12.57 -40.35
C LEU A 47 34.35 -11.81 -40.54
N LEU A 48 33.53 -12.21 -41.54
CA LEU A 48 32.21 -11.62 -41.76
C LEU A 48 31.27 -11.82 -40.57
N LEU A 49 31.25 -13.02 -39.99
CA LEU A 49 30.45 -13.31 -38.80
C LEU A 49 30.89 -12.45 -37.61
N LEU A 50 32.20 -12.33 -37.37
CA LEU A 50 32.74 -11.49 -36.29
C LEU A 50 32.41 -10.00 -36.51
N LEU A 51 32.48 -9.51 -37.75
CA LEU A 51 32.16 -8.13 -38.11
C LEU A 51 30.68 -7.80 -37.92
N LEU A 52 29.78 -8.77 -38.11
CA LEU A 52 28.35 -8.60 -37.81
C LEU A 52 28.05 -8.71 -36.31
N LEU A 53 28.75 -9.61 -35.61
CA LEU A 53 28.51 -9.89 -34.20
C LEU A 53 29.04 -8.77 -33.28
N LEU A 54 30.21 -8.19 -33.59
CA LEU A 54 30.81 -7.10 -32.81
C LEU A 54 29.89 -5.88 -32.58
N PRO A 55 29.31 -5.23 -33.62
CA PRO A 55 28.42 -4.09 -33.43
C PRO A 55 27.14 -4.46 -32.67
N LEU A 56 26.64 -5.69 -32.85
CA LEU A 56 25.50 -6.20 -32.10
C LEU A 56 25.81 -6.32 -30.61
N LEU A 57 26.97 -6.85 -30.24
CA LEU A 57 27.42 -6.90 -28.83
C LEU A 57 27.59 -5.49 -28.24
N LEU A 58 28.21 -4.58 -29.00
CA LEU A 58 28.43 -3.19 -28.58
C LEU A 58 27.12 -2.44 -28.37
N LEU A 59 26.07 -2.76 -29.12
CA LEU A 59 24.74 -2.17 -28.94
C LEU A 59 23.95 -2.82 -27.80
N LEU A 60 24.09 -4.14 -27.61
CA LEU A 60 23.40 -4.87 -26.53
C LEU A 60 23.92 -4.47 -25.14
N LEU A 61 25.22 -4.23 -24.98
CA LEU A 61 25.82 -3.87 -23.69
C LEU A 61 25.19 -2.62 -23.03
N PRO A 62 25.12 -1.44 -23.69
CA PRO A 62 24.50 -0.25 -23.10
C PRO A 62 23.00 -0.42 -22.87
N LEU A 63 22.28 -1.19 -23.71
CA LEU A 63 20.86 -1.48 -23.49
C LEU A 63 20.64 -2.32 -22.23
N LEU A 64 21.47 -3.34 -21.99
CA LEU A 64 21.41 -4.14 -20.77
C LEU A 64 21.80 -3.33 -19.52
N LEU A 65 22.79 -2.44 -19.62
CA LEU A 65 23.15 -1.52 -18.54
C LEU A 65 22.01 -0.54 -18.22
N LEU A 66 21.35 0.01 -19.26
CA LEU A 66 20.18 0.86 -19.09
C LEU A 66 19.04 0.09 -18.42
N LEU A 67 18.79 -1.15 -18.84
CA LEU A 67 17.79 -2.02 -18.21
C LEU A 67 18.14 -2.30 -16.73
N LEU A 68 19.41 -2.58 -16.42
CA LEU A 68 19.90 -2.78 -15.06
C LEU A 68 19.61 -1.57 -14.16
N LEU A 69 19.70 -0.36 -14.69
CA LEU A 69 19.47 0.88 -13.95
C LEU A 69 17.98 1.24 -13.83
N LEU A 70 17.22 1.09 -14.92
CA LEU A 70 15.81 1.47 -14.95
C LEU A 70 14.93 0.53 -14.13
N LEU A 71 15.24 -0.76 -14.15
CA LEU A 71 14.47 -1.79 -13.47
C LEU A 71 14.36 -1.60 -11.94
N PRO A 72 15.44 -1.40 -11.18
CA PRO A 72 15.34 -1.10 -9.74
C PRO A 72 14.63 0.23 -9.47
N LEU A 73 14.77 1.22 -10.35
CA LEU A 73 14.10 2.51 -10.21
C LEU A 73 12.57 2.39 -10.38
N LEU A 74 12.13 1.62 -11.38
CA LEU A 74 10.72 1.32 -11.61
C LEU A 74 10.11 0.52 -10.44
N LEU A 75 10.85 -0.45 -9.92
CA LEU A 75 10.43 -1.22 -8.73
C LEU A 75 10.36 -0.36 -7.48
N LEU A 76 11.31 0.56 -7.28
CA LEU A 76 11.28 1.53 -6.19
C LEU A 76 10.06 2.47 -6.29
N LEU A 77 9.78 2.97 -7.50
CA LEU A 77 8.60 3.80 -7.75
C LEU A 77 7.31 3.03 -7.45
N LEU A 78 7.22 1.77 -7.89
CA LEU A 78 6.08 0.91 -7.60
C LEU A 78 5.90 0.69 -6.09
N LEU A 79 6.99 0.44 -5.37
CA LEU A 79 6.98 0.28 -3.91
C LEU A 79 6.52 1.56 -3.22
N LEU A 80 7.01 2.73 -3.65
CA LEU A 80 6.61 4.02 -3.11
C LEU A 80 5.11 4.26 -3.33
N LEU A 81 4.61 3.99 -4.54
CA LEU A 81 3.19 4.11 -4.87
C LEU A 81 2.32 3.18 -4.01
N LEU A 82 2.74 1.93 -3.85
CA LEU A 82 2.06 0.95 -3.01
C LEU A 82 2.02 1.40 -1.54
N LEU A 83 3.14 1.92 -1.02
CA LEU A 83 3.22 2.45 0.33
C LEU A 83 2.27 3.63 0.54
N LEU A 84 2.25 4.57 -0.42
CA LEU A 84 1.35 5.73 -0.39
C LEU A 84 -0.12 5.30 -0.40
N LEU A 85 -0.47 4.34 -1.26
CA LEU A 85 -1.81 3.79 -1.34
C LEU A 85 -2.23 3.13 -0.01
N LEU A 86 -1.34 2.33 0.58
CA LEU A 86 -1.58 1.69 1.87
C LEU A 86 -1.81 2.73 2.98
N LEU A 87 -0.98 3.78 3.01
CA LEU A 87 -1.11 4.87 3.97
C LEU A 87 -2.45 5.60 3.82
N LEU A 88 -2.84 5.91 2.58
CA LEU A 88 -4.11 6.55 2.27
C LEU A 88 -5.30 5.70 2.72
N LEU A 89 -5.26 4.39 2.43
CA LEU A 89 -6.29 3.45 2.85
C LEU A 89 -6.40 3.35 4.37
N LEU A 90 -5.26 3.30 5.06
CA LEU A 90 -5.22 3.29 6.52
C LEU A 90 -5.83 4.58 7.11
N LEU A 91 -5.48 5.73 6.55
CA LEU A 91 -6.02 7.03 6.95
C LEU A 91 -7.54 7.08 6.76
N LEU A 92 -8.03 6.62 5.61
CA LEU A 92 -9.45 6.54 5.30
C LEU A 92 -10.20 5.64 6.30
N LEU A 93 -9.65 4.46 6.58
CA LEU A 93 -10.21 3.52 7.55
C LEU A 93 -10.30 4.14 8.95
N LEU A 94 -9.23 4.81 9.38
CA LEU A 94 -9.18 5.49 10.67
C LEU A 94 -10.23 6.60 10.76
N LEU A 95 -10.36 7.41 9.70
CA LEU A 95 -11.36 8.47 9.62
C LEU A 95 -12.78 7.90 9.70
N LEU A 96 -13.05 6.81 8.97
CA LEU A 96 -14.34 6.12 9.00
C LEU A 96 -14.66 5.57 10.39
N LEU A 97 -13.69 4.94 11.05
CA LEU A 97 -13.83 4.43 12.41
C LEU A 97 -14.14 5.56 13.40
N LEU A 98 -13.42 6.67 13.30
CA LEU A 98 -13.64 7.85 14.14
C LEU A 98 -15.04 8.42 13.94
N LEU A 99 -15.48 8.54 12.68
CA LEU A 99 -16.82 9.01 12.35
C LEU A 99 -17.91 8.09 12.92
N LEU A 100 -17.73 6.77 12.79
CA LEU A 100 -18.65 5.77 13.33
C LEU A 100 -18.73 5.86 14.86
N LEU A 101 -17.57 5.99 15.53
CA LEU A 101 -17.50 6.15 16.97
C LEU A 101 -18.22 7.42 17.43
N LEU A 102 -18.00 8.54 16.74
CA LEU A 102 -18.67 9.80 17.01
C LEU A 102 -20.19 9.68 16.86
N LEU A 103 -20.65 9.04 15.79
CA LEU A 103 -22.06 8.79 15.54
C LEU A 103 -22.69 7.93 16.64
N LEU A 104 -22.00 6.86 17.05
CA LEU A 104 -22.44 5.98 18.13
C LEU A 104 -22.54 6.75 19.46
N LEU A 105 -21.54 7.57 19.77
CA LEU A 105 -21.53 8.40 20.97
C LEU A 105 -22.71 9.39 20.97
N LEU A 106 -22.96 10.04 19.82
CA LEU A 106 -24.08 10.96 19.67
C LEU A 106 -25.43 10.26 19.86
N LEU A 107 -25.59 9.07 19.27
CA LEU A 107 -26.80 8.26 19.43
C LEU A 107 -27.02 7.85 20.88
N LEU A 108 -25.96 7.42 21.57
CA LEU A 108 -26.02 7.05 22.98
C LEU A 108 -26.41 8.25 23.85
N LEU A 109 -25.84 9.43 23.58
CA LEU A 109 -26.17 10.66 24.29
C LEU A 109 -27.64 11.03 24.08
N LEU A 110 -28.14 10.92 22.85
CA LEU A 110 -29.54 11.19 22.51
C LEU A 110 -30.48 10.22 23.24
N LEU A 111 -30.14 8.92 23.27
CA LEU A 111 -30.90 7.91 23.99
C LEU A 111 -30.96 8.22 25.50
N LEU A 112 -29.81 8.56 26.09
CA LEU A 112 -29.72 8.93 27.50
C LEU A 112 -30.58 10.15 27.82
N LEU A 113 -30.52 11.18 26.96
CA LEU A 113 -31.34 12.38 27.09
C LEU A 113 -32.85 12.05 27.04
N LEU A 114 -33.26 11.19 26.09
CA LEU A 114 -34.64 10.74 25.97
C LEU A 114 -35.11 9.98 27.21
N LEU A 115 -34.28 9.06 27.73
CA LEU A 115 -34.57 8.34 28.96
C LEU A 115 -34.75 9.28 30.15
N LEU A 116 -33.85 10.26 30.29
CA LEU A 116 -33.94 11.28 31.33
C LEU A 116 -35.24 12.08 31.23
N LEU A 117 -35.62 12.48 30.02
CA LEU A 117 -36.87 13.21 29.77
C LEU A 117 -38.10 12.37 30.16
N LEU A 118 -38.13 11.09 29.81
CA LEU A 118 -39.21 10.18 30.18
C LEU A 118 -39.31 10.00 31.70
N LEU A 119 -38.18 9.87 32.40
CA LEU A 119 -38.14 9.78 33.85
C LEU A 119 -38.68 11.06 34.51
N LEU A 120 -38.29 12.24 34.00
CA LEU A 120 -38.80 13.52 34.47
C LEU A 120 -40.31 13.63 34.28
N LEU A 121 -40.81 13.24 33.11
CA LEU A 121 -42.25 13.25 32.81
C LEU A 121 -43.02 12.30 33.74
N GLN A 122 -42.49 11.10 33.99
CA GLN A 122 -43.09 10.14 34.90
C GLN A 122 -43.15 10.68 36.33
N LEU A 123 -42.08 11.32 36.80
CA LEU A 123 -42.03 11.95 38.11
C LEU A 123 -43.08 13.07 38.23
N LEU A 124 -43.21 13.91 37.20
CA LEU A 124 -44.22 14.97 37.15
C LEU A 124 -45.64 14.40 37.24
N LEU A 125 -45.93 13.32 36.50
CA LEU A 125 -47.23 12.65 36.54
C LEU A 125 -47.52 12.06 37.94
N LEU A 126 -46.53 11.44 38.58
CA LEU A 126 -46.67 10.92 39.94
C LEU A 126 -46.96 12.04 40.95
N LEU A 127 -46.25 13.17 40.86
CA LEU A 127 -46.49 14.34 41.70
C LEU A 127 -47.91 14.90 41.50
N LEU A 128 -48.37 14.96 40.25
CA LEU A 128 -49.72 15.41 39.93
C LEU A 128 -50.80 14.47 40.49
N LEU A 129 -50.60 13.16 40.38
CA LEU A 129 -51.49 12.16 40.98
C LEU A 129 -51.54 12.28 42.51
N LEU A 130 -50.39 12.44 43.17
CA LEU A 130 -50.32 12.67 44.62
C LEU A 130 -51.08 13.93 45.04
N LEU A 131 -50.91 15.03 44.30
CA LEU A 131 -51.64 16.28 44.53
C LEU A 131 -53.16 16.07 44.45
N LEU A 132 -53.63 15.36 43.41
CA LEU A 132 -55.06 15.05 43.23
C LEU A 132 -55.61 14.21 44.38
N LEU A 133 -54.87 13.19 44.83
CA LEU A 133 -55.26 12.36 45.97
C LEU A 133 -55.35 13.17 47.27
N LEU A 134 -54.39 14.07 47.52
CA LEU A 134 -54.41 14.95 48.69
C LEU A 134 -55.63 15.89 48.67
N LEU A 135 -55.93 16.50 47.52
CA LEU A 135 -57.10 17.38 47.36
C LEU A 135 -58.41 16.60 47.57
N HIS A 136 -58.51 15.40 47.01
CA HIS A 136 -59.69 14.55 47.15
C HIS A 136 -59.90 14.10 48.60
N HIS A 137 -58.84 13.66 49.28
CA HIS A 137 -58.90 13.27 50.68
C HIS A 137 -59.30 14.44 51.59
N HIS A 138 -58.75 15.63 51.36
CA HIS A 138 -59.12 16.83 52.11
C HIS A 138 -60.58 17.24 51.88
N HIS A 139 -61.11 17.05 50.67
CA HIS A 139 -62.51 17.34 50.38
C HIS A 139 -63.46 16.37 51.09
N HIS A 140 -63.13 15.07 51.16
CA HIS A 140 -63.97 14.08 51.84
C HIS A 140 -63.95 14.18 53.37
N HIS A 141 -62.88 14.69 53.97
CA HIS A 141 -62.81 14.89 55.43
C HIS A 141 -63.40 16.23 55.90
N SER A 142 -63.69 17.17 55.00
CA SER A 142 -64.32 18.45 55.35
C SER A 142 -65.85 18.42 55.22
N GLN A 143 -66.42 17.26 54.87
CA GLN A 143 -67.84 16.93 54.96
C GLN A 143 -68.09 16.03 56.17
#